data_AF-A0A368FRT7-F1
#
_entry.id   AF-A0A368FRT7-F1
#
_cell.length_a   1.000
_cell.length_b   1.000
_cell.length_c   1.000
_cell.angle_alpha   90.00
_cell.angle_beta   90.00
_cell.angle_gamma   90.00
#
_symmetry.space_group_name_H-M   'P 1'
#
loop_
_entity.id
_entity.type
_entity.pdbx_description
1 polymer ?
#
loop_
_entity_poly.entity_id
_entity_poly.type
_entity_poly.pdbx_seq_one_letter_code
_entity_poly.pdbx_strand_id
1 'polypeptide(L)'
;MNEEGGYLGAMTYQCLYSGILDKLRSSKRDDDRALAAIHRLRSAMKASDSASPSFLFDFTKILLAESELNINLQEAYLRMHDSSPTDDLVVQEQLNYGECYHEFRRRWLIVTSSWKLLN
;
A
#
# COMPACT_ATOMS: atom_id res chain seq x y z
N MET A 1 -18.27 -4.71 -15.75
CA MET A 1 -17.16 -3.82 -15.39
C MET A 1 -17.06 -3.84 -13.88
N ASN A 2 -16.06 -4.54 -13.34
CA ASN A 2 -15.87 -4.69 -11.90
C ASN A 2 -14.87 -3.60 -11.46
N GLU A 3 -15.34 -2.57 -10.79
CA GLU A 3 -14.56 -1.41 -10.32
C GLU A 3 -13.70 -1.74 -9.07
N GLU A 4 -13.27 -2.99 -8.91
CA GLU A 4 -12.50 -3.46 -7.74
C GLU A 4 -11.04 -2.97 -7.73
N GLY A 5 -10.58 -2.31 -8.79
CA GLY A 5 -9.18 -1.91 -8.96
C GLY A 5 -8.84 -0.48 -8.52
N GLY A 6 -9.83 0.40 -8.37
CA GLY A 6 -9.57 1.85 -8.33
C GLY A 6 -8.70 2.33 -7.17
N TYR A 7 -8.94 1.83 -5.96
CA TYR A 7 -8.21 2.26 -4.76
C TYR A 7 -6.94 1.45 -4.51
N LEU A 8 -7.00 0.12 -4.70
CA LEU A 8 -5.87 -0.77 -4.47
C LEU A 8 -4.77 -0.59 -5.52
N GLY A 9 -5.15 -0.26 -6.75
CA GLY A 9 -4.22 0.09 -7.83
C GLY A 9 -3.23 1.17 -7.40
N ALA A 10 -3.74 2.31 -6.95
CA ALA A 10 -2.93 3.46 -6.53
C ALA A 10 -2.04 3.17 -5.31
N MET A 11 -2.47 2.27 -4.42
CA MET A 11 -1.73 1.91 -3.21
C MET A 11 -0.70 0.81 -3.43
N THR A 12 -0.77 0.09 -4.57
CA THR A 12 0.02 -1.12 -4.79
C THR A 12 1.52 -0.90 -4.70
N TYR A 13 2.01 0.18 -5.31
CA TYR A 13 3.43 0.51 -5.23
C TYR A 13 3.87 0.73 -3.77
N GLN A 14 3.08 1.52 -3.01
CA GLN A 14 3.45 1.89 -1.66
C GLN A 14 3.39 0.70 -0.71
N CYS A 15 2.32 -0.09 -0.75
CA CYS A 15 2.15 -1.20 0.18
C CYS A 15 3.08 -2.37 -0.15
N LEU A 16 3.17 -2.80 -1.41
CA LEU A 16 3.86 -4.05 -1.75
C LEU A 16 5.31 -3.84 -2.19
N TYR A 17 5.57 -2.83 -3.01
CA TYR A 17 6.86 -2.69 -3.70
C TYR A 17 7.85 -1.77 -2.99
N SER A 18 7.39 -0.70 -2.34
CA SER A 18 8.28 0.31 -1.75
C SER A 18 9.22 -0.30 -0.69
N GLY A 19 8.63 -0.97 0.31
CA GLY A 19 9.36 -1.53 1.45
C GLY A 19 10.29 -2.67 1.06
N ILE A 20 9.88 -3.55 0.12
CA ILE A 20 10.76 -4.64 -0.34
C ILE A 20 11.95 -4.09 -1.14
N LEU A 21 11.76 -3.06 -1.96
CA LEU A 21 12.85 -2.41 -2.70
C LEU A 21 13.82 -1.69 -1.75
N ASP A 22 13.33 -1.08 -0.67
CA ASP A 22 14.19 -0.48 0.35
C ASP A 22 14.97 -1.52 1.15
N LYS A 23 14.35 -2.65 1.52
CA LYS A 23 15.04 -3.79 2.13
C LYS A 23 16.11 -4.36 1.19
N LEU A 24 15.79 -4.55 -0.09
CA LEU A 24 16.73 -5.02 -1.10
C LEU A 24 17.93 -4.07 -1.22
N ARG A 25 17.67 -2.77 -1.31
CA ARG A 25 18.72 -1.73 -1.34
C ARG A 25 19.62 -1.81 -0.10
N SER A 26 19.03 -1.94 1.09
CA SER A 26 19.80 -2.07 2.34
C SER A 26 20.63 -3.35 2.37
N SER A 27 20.11 -4.46 1.84
CA SER A 27 20.80 -5.75 1.82
C SER A 27 21.96 -5.83 0.82
N LYS A 28 21.95 -4.96 -0.21
CA LYS A 28 22.94 -4.91 -1.28
C LYS A 28 23.75 -3.61 -1.29
N ARG A 29 23.90 -2.97 -0.12
CA ARG A 29 24.53 -1.66 0.03
C ARG A 29 25.97 -1.56 -0.50
N ASP A 30 26.68 -2.70 -0.55
CA ASP A 30 28.09 -2.77 -0.95
C ASP A 30 28.26 -3.20 -2.43
N ASP A 31 27.17 -3.36 -3.18
CA ASP A 31 27.17 -3.75 -4.60
C ASP A 31 26.55 -2.65 -5.47
N ASP A 32 27.41 -1.82 -6.07
CA ASP A 32 27.00 -0.71 -6.93
C ASP A 32 26.16 -1.15 -8.13
N ARG A 33 26.42 -2.34 -8.68
CA ARG A 33 25.65 -2.87 -9.81
C ARG A 33 24.24 -3.24 -9.37
N ALA A 34 24.13 -3.90 -8.21
CA ALA A 34 22.83 -4.23 -7.62
C ALA A 34 22.04 -2.95 -7.28
N LEU A 35 22.69 -1.94 -6.69
CA LEU A 35 22.06 -0.66 -6.38
C LEU A 35 21.54 0.05 -7.64
N ALA A 36 22.33 0.07 -8.72
CA ALA A 36 21.91 0.64 -10.00
C ALA A 36 20.72 -0.12 -10.61
N ALA A 37 20.72 -1.46 -10.52
CA ALA A 37 19.62 -2.29 -11.01
C ALA A 37 18.33 -2.06 -10.20
N ILE A 38 18.42 -1.98 -8.87
CA ILE A 38 17.29 -1.69 -7.98
C ILE A 38 16.72 -0.30 -8.29
N HIS A 39 17.58 0.70 -8.52
CA HIS A 39 17.15 2.03 -8.92
C HIS A 39 16.40 2.02 -10.25
N ARG A 40 16.92 1.31 -11.27
CA ARG A 40 16.26 1.16 -12.58
C ARG A 40 14.90 0.48 -12.44
N LEU A 41 14.82 -0.59 -11.65
CA LEU A 41 13.57 -1.30 -11.38
C LEU A 41 12.53 -0.37 -10.73
N ARG A 42 12.94 0.38 -9.71
CA ARG A 42 12.09 1.38 -9.04
C ARG A 42 11.53 2.39 -10.03
N SER A 43 12.39 2.96 -10.89
CA SER A 43 11.96 3.95 -11.88
C SER A 43 11.02 3.34 -12.93
N ALA A 44 11.32 2.13 -13.40
CA ALA A 44 10.47 1.42 -14.36
C ALA A 44 9.07 1.14 -13.78
N MET A 45 8.99 0.63 -12.55
CA MET A 45 7.70 0.38 -11.89
C MET A 45 6.86 1.64 -11.77
N LYS A 46 7.46 2.75 -11.32
CA LYS A 46 6.75 4.04 -11.22
C LYS A 46 6.31 4.58 -12.58
N ALA A 47 7.17 4.46 -13.61
CA ALA A 47 6.85 4.91 -14.95
C ALA A 47 5.70 4.09 -15.56
N SER A 48 5.71 2.76 -15.38
CA SER A 48 4.64 1.88 -15.85
C SER A 48 3.30 2.19 -15.18
N ASP A 49 3.29 2.41 -13.87
CA ASP A 49 2.08 2.74 -13.12
C ASP A 49 1.55 4.15 -13.44
N SER A 50 2.46 5.08 -13.78
CA SER A 50 2.08 6.42 -14.26
C SER A 50 1.51 6.39 -15.68
N ALA A 51 2.02 5.52 -16.54
CA ALA A 51 1.58 5.37 -17.92
C ALA A 51 0.25 4.60 -18.03
N SER A 52 0.03 3.64 -17.13
CA SER A 52 -1.18 2.83 -17.07
C SER A 52 -1.61 2.69 -15.61
N PRO A 53 -2.64 3.43 -15.16
CA PRO A 53 -3.13 3.34 -13.78
C PRO A 53 -3.47 1.90 -13.40
N SER A 54 -3.07 1.47 -12.21
CA SER A 54 -3.25 0.10 -11.69
C SER A 54 -2.42 -0.97 -12.39
N PHE A 55 -1.45 -0.61 -13.23
CA PHE A 55 -0.57 -1.58 -13.89
C PHE A 55 0.11 -2.51 -12.88
N LEU A 56 0.64 -1.95 -11.79
CA LEU A 56 1.35 -2.76 -10.79
C LEU A 56 0.41 -3.73 -10.06
N PHE A 57 -0.86 -3.37 -9.90
CA PHE A 57 -1.87 -4.24 -9.31
C PHE A 57 -2.18 -5.42 -10.21
N ASP A 58 -2.41 -5.18 -11.50
CA ASP A 58 -2.65 -6.25 -12.47
C ASP A 58 -1.42 -7.13 -12.66
N PHE A 59 -0.23 -6.52 -12.68
CA PHE A 59 1.04 -7.26 -12.67
C PHE A 59 1.17 -8.16 -11.44
N THR A 60 0.80 -7.67 -10.25
CA THR A 60 0.82 -8.47 -9.01
C THR A 60 -0.14 -9.65 -9.10
N LYS A 61 -1.35 -9.46 -9.65
CA LYS A 61 -2.31 -10.56 -9.84
C LYS A 61 -1.75 -11.66 -10.74
N ILE A 62 -1.08 -11.28 -11.82
CA ILE A 62 -0.41 -12.25 -12.72
C ILE A 62 0.68 -12.99 -11.95
N LEU A 63 1.56 -12.28 -11.24
CA LEU A 63 2.62 -12.92 -10.44
C LEU A 63 2.06 -13.91 -9.42
N LEU A 64 0.96 -13.58 -8.73
CA LEU A 64 0.32 -14.47 -7.76
C LEU A 64 -0.27 -15.72 -8.42
N ALA A 65 -0.94 -15.55 -9.57
CA ALA A 65 -1.50 -16.66 -10.33
C ALA A 65 -0.40 -17.64 -10.80
N GLU A 66 0.74 -17.12 -11.25
CA GLU A 66 1.89 -17.91 -11.69
C GLU A 66 2.67 -18.53 -10.51
N SER A 67 2.56 -17.97 -9.31
CA SER A 67 3.29 -18.46 -8.13
C SER A 67 2.59 -19.60 -7.39
N GLU A 68 1.45 -20.08 -7.89
CA GLU A 68 0.56 -21.05 -7.20
C GLU A 68 0.15 -20.61 -5.78
N LEU A 69 0.26 -19.31 -5.50
CA LEU A 69 -0.07 -18.72 -4.20
C LEU A 69 -1.55 -18.32 -4.18
N ASN A 70 -2.36 -19.05 -3.42
CA ASN A 70 -3.76 -18.70 -3.18
C ASN A 70 -3.87 -17.59 -2.13
N ILE A 71 -3.50 -16.36 -2.51
CA ILE A 71 -3.55 -15.18 -1.66
C ILE A 71 -4.69 -14.28 -2.12
N ASN A 72 -5.63 -13.98 -1.22
CA ASN A 72 -6.58 -12.90 -1.45
C ASN A 72 -5.86 -11.56 -1.27
N LEU A 73 -5.61 -10.90 -2.40
CA LEU A 73 -4.86 -9.65 -2.41
C LEU A 73 -5.56 -8.53 -1.62
N GLN A 74 -6.90 -8.45 -1.66
CA GLN A 74 -7.66 -7.44 -0.90
C GLN A 74 -7.51 -7.67 0.61
N GLU A 75 -7.63 -8.92 1.05
CA GLU A 75 -7.44 -9.29 2.46
C GLU A 75 -5.99 -9.04 2.91
N ALA A 76 -5.01 -9.32 2.05
CA ALA A 76 -3.61 -9.03 2.32
C ALA A 76 -3.37 -7.52 2.52
N TYR A 77 -3.95 -6.66 1.67
CA TYR A 77 -3.91 -5.21 1.87
C TYR A 77 -4.49 -4.80 3.23
N LEU A 78 -5.67 -5.32 3.58
CA LEU A 78 -6.31 -5.01 4.86
C LEU A 78 -5.43 -5.41 6.06
N ARG A 79 -4.86 -6.62 6.03
CA ARG A 79 -3.95 -7.11 7.08
C ARG A 79 -2.65 -6.29 7.17
N MET A 80 -2.12 -5.82 6.05
CA MET A 80 -0.96 -4.92 6.06
C MET A 80 -1.30 -3.57 6.68
N HIS A 81 -2.52 -3.06 6.48
CA HIS A 81 -2.97 -1.81 7.08
C HIS A 81 -3.32 -1.93 8.57
N ASP A 82 -3.75 -3.10 9.07
CA ASP A 82 -4.00 -3.30 10.51
C ASP A 82 -2.77 -3.05 11.39
N SER A 83 -1.58 -3.30 10.84
CA SER A 83 -0.30 -3.07 11.52
C SER A 83 0.37 -1.73 11.18
N SER A 84 -0.27 -0.89 10.35
CA SER A 84 0.31 0.39 9.93
C SER A 84 0.19 1.44 11.04
N PRO A 85 1.24 2.24 11.32
CA PRO A 85 1.14 3.37 12.24
C PRO A 85 0.06 4.34 11.77
N THR A 86 -0.79 4.81 12.68
CA THR A 86 -1.85 5.79 12.37
C THR A 86 -1.42 7.23 12.70
N ASP A 87 -0.14 7.45 12.95
CA ASP A 87 0.40 8.72 13.45
C ASP A 87 0.32 9.83 12.40
N ASP A 88 0.35 9.47 11.11
CA ASP A 88 0.18 10.35 9.95
C ASP A 88 -1.29 10.73 9.67
N LEU A 89 -2.24 9.97 10.23
CA LEU A 89 -3.68 10.28 10.21
C LEU A 89 -4.08 11.25 11.33
N VAL A 90 -3.14 11.63 12.21
CA VAL A 90 -3.35 12.68 13.20
C VAL A 90 -3.31 14.02 12.49
N VAL A 91 -4.49 14.48 12.04
CA VAL A 91 -4.67 15.85 11.55
C VAL A 91 -4.31 16.79 12.70
N GLN A 92 -3.19 17.51 12.57
CA GLN A 92 -2.81 18.54 13.53
C GLN A 92 -3.94 19.58 13.59
N GLU A 93 -4.41 19.89 14.80
CA GLU A 93 -5.58 20.74 15.12
C GLU A 93 -5.47 22.21 14.65
N GLN A 94 -4.65 22.52 13.65
CA GLN A 94 -4.36 23.90 13.24
C GLN A 94 -5.41 24.52 12.30
N LEU A 95 -6.51 23.84 11.97
CA LEU A 95 -7.60 24.42 11.19
C LEU A 95 -8.95 24.16 11.85
N ASN A 96 -9.56 25.24 12.34
CA ASN A 96 -10.92 25.41 12.89
C ASN A 96 -12.01 24.53 12.23
N TYR A 97 -12.12 23.24 12.62
CA TYR A 97 -13.19 22.33 12.20
C TYR A 97 -13.62 21.38 13.32
N GLY A 98 -13.93 21.94 14.50
CA GLY A 98 -14.21 21.19 15.73
C GLY A 98 -15.32 20.13 15.64
N GLU A 99 -16.36 20.32 14.83
CA GLU A 99 -17.48 19.37 14.76
C GLU A 99 -17.24 18.21 13.78
N CYS A 100 -16.74 18.47 12.57
CA CYS A 100 -16.44 17.42 11.58
C CYS A 100 -15.31 16.48 12.03
N TYR A 101 -14.31 17.01 12.75
CA TYR A 101 -13.17 16.21 13.24
C TYR A 101 -13.60 15.18 14.29
N HIS A 102 -14.46 15.57 15.22
CA HIS A 102 -14.94 14.68 16.28
C HIS A 102 -15.83 13.57 15.75
N GLU A 103 -16.66 13.84 14.74
CA GLU A 103 -17.53 12.82 14.13
C GLU A 103 -16.74 11.85 13.24
N PHE A 104 -15.80 12.34 12.44
CA PHE A 104 -14.90 11.48 11.66
C PHE A 104 -14.08 10.56 12.55
N ARG A 105 -13.45 11.10 13.61
CA ARG A 105 -12.68 10.31 14.57
C ARG A 105 -13.54 9.29 15.30
N ARG A 106 -14.77 9.64 15.70
CA ARG A 106 -15.72 8.69 16.31
C ARG A 106 -16.10 7.56 15.36
N ARG A 107 -16.49 7.88 14.12
CA ARG A 107 -16.84 6.87 13.11
C ARG A 107 -15.66 5.97 12.77
N TRP A 108 -14.46 6.53 12.65
CA TRP A 108 -13.24 5.75 12.38
C TRP A 108 -12.86 4.82 13.53
N LEU A 109 -12.99 5.27 14.78
CA LEU A 109 -12.79 4.43 15.97
C LEU A 109 -13.82 3.29 16.04
N ILE A 110 -15.07 3.54 15.65
CA ILE A 110 -16.12 2.50 15.61
C ILE A 110 -15.79 1.45 14.54
N VAL A 111 -15.36 1.87 13.34
CA VAL A 111 -14.98 0.95 12.25
C VAL A 111 -13.78 0.09 12.64
N THR A 112 -12.73 0.69 13.19
CA THR A 112 -11.52 -0.04 13.62
C THR A 112 -11.77 -0.94 14.82
N SER A 113 -12.64 -0.55 15.76
CA SER A 113 -13.00 -1.37 16.92
C SER A 113 -13.91 -2.54 16.54
N SER A 114 -14.85 -2.33 15.60
CA SER A 114 -15.73 -3.40 15.10
C SER A 114 -14.95 -4.45 14.31
N TRP A 115 -13.93 -4.04 13.57
CA TRP A 115 -13.07 -4.96 12.81
C TRP A 115 -12.22 -5.86 13.73
N LYS A 116 -11.75 -5.35 14.87
CA LYS A 116 -11.04 -6.11 15.91
C LYS A 116 -11.91 -7.06 16.75
N LEU A 117 -13.23 -6.92 16.68
CA LEU A 117 -14.18 -7.80 17.38
C LEU A 117 -14.69 -8.95 16.49
N LEU A 118 -14.47 -8.85 15.18
CA LEU A 118 -14.94 -9.80 14.17
C LEU A 118 -13.82 -10.73 13.64
N ASN A 119 -12.56 -10.46 14.01
CA ASN A 119 -11.37 -11.29 13.74
C ASN A 119 -10.58 -11.48 15.04
#